data_AF-A0A4R4L579-F1
#
_entry.id   AF-A0A4R4L579-F1
#
_cell.length_a   1.000
_cell.length_b   1.000
_cell.length_c   1.000
_cell.angle_alpha   90.00
_cell.angle_beta   90.00
_cell.angle_gamma   90.00
#
_symmetry.space_group_name_H-M   'P 1'
#
loop_
_entity.id
_entity.type
_entity.pdbx_description
1 polymer ?
#
loop_
_entity_poly.entity_id
_entity_poly.type
_entity_poly.pdbx_seq_one_letter_code
_entity_poly.pdbx_strand_id
1 'polypeptide(L)'
;MGNGLSDVSATIGELMGRALLRGPLAPDEDFFDCGGDSVRAVDVLQQLIDVCGPPGTETAEALRSTLLETIFEDATPAGLAKVCLAHAAVPGAAGGGPSH
;
A
#
# COMPACT_ATOMS: atom_id res chain seq x y z
N MET A 1 1.81 1.64 -22.87
CA MET A 1 2.41 1.82 -21.54
C MET A 1 1.27 1.86 -20.53
N GLY A 2 0.90 0.71 -19.95
CA GLY A 2 -0.29 0.58 -19.09
C GLY A 2 -0.01 -0.26 -17.84
N ASN A 3 1.21 -0.16 -17.29
CA ASN A 3 1.78 -1.18 -16.43
C ASN A 3 1.95 -0.76 -14.95
N GLY A 4 1.61 0.48 -14.60
CA GLY A 4 1.85 1.00 -13.25
C GLY A 4 1.25 0.15 -12.12
N LEU A 5 0.07 -0.45 -12.34
CA LEU A 5 -0.57 -1.31 -11.33
C LEU A 5 0.16 -2.63 -11.14
N SER A 6 0.55 -3.28 -12.23
CA SER A 6 1.28 -4.54 -12.21
C SER A 6 2.71 -4.39 -11.69
N ASP A 7 3.40 -3.28 -12.02
CA ASP A 7 4.73 -2.98 -11.47
C ASP A 7 4.68 -2.68 -9.96
N VAL A 8 3.70 -1.87 -9.52
CA VAL A 8 3.50 -1.61 -8.09
C VAL A 8 3.12 -2.90 -7.38
N SER A 9 2.11 -3.64 -7.85
CA SER A 9 1.69 -4.90 -7.24
C SER A 9 2.81 -5.93 -7.14
N ALA A 10 3.69 -6.04 -8.15
CA ALA A 10 4.85 -6.92 -8.09
C ALA A 10 5.84 -6.49 -7.00
N THR A 11 6.09 -5.18 -6.89
CA THR A 11 6.94 -4.61 -5.83
C THR A 11 6.36 -4.90 -4.44
N ILE A 12 5.05 -4.73 -4.26
CA ILE A 12 4.36 -5.06 -3.00
C ILE A 12 4.48 -6.56 -2.70
N GLY A 13 4.28 -7.41 -3.71
CA GLY A 13 4.39 -8.86 -3.58
C GLY A 13 5.79 -9.33 -3.16
N GLU A 14 6.85 -8.71 -3.69
CA GLU A 14 8.22 -8.95 -3.22
C GLU A 14 8.42 -8.54 -1.76
N LEU A 15 7.86 -7.40 -1.36
CA LEU A 15 8.00 -6.82 -0.03
C LEU A 15 7.32 -7.69 1.03
N MET A 16 6.09 -8.12 0.73
CA MET A 16 5.35 -9.10 1.51
C MET A 16 6.08 -10.45 1.58
N GLY A 17 6.63 -10.93 0.46
CA GLY A 17 7.39 -12.18 0.41
C GLY A 17 8.59 -12.15 1.34
N ARG A 18 9.35 -11.04 1.32
CA ARG A 18 10.48 -10.83 2.23
C ARG A 18 10.04 -10.80 3.69
N ALA A 19 8.94 -10.12 4.02
CA ALA A 19 8.39 -10.09 5.38
C ALA A 19 7.98 -11.48 5.88
N LEU A 20 7.50 -12.34 4.99
CA LEU A 20 7.15 -13.74 5.28
C LEU A 20 8.34 -14.71 5.17
N LEU A 21 9.55 -14.23 4.88
CA LEU A 21 10.74 -15.05 4.63
C LEU A 21 10.54 -16.10 3.53
N ARG A 22 9.80 -15.74 2.48
CA ARG A 22 9.45 -16.61 1.37
C ARG A 22 9.61 -15.90 0.01
N GLY A 23 9.22 -16.58 -1.06
CA GLY A 23 9.17 -15.98 -2.39
C GLY A 23 8.15 -14.84 -2.51
N PRO A 24 8.22 -14.04 -3.59
CA PRO A 24 7.24 -12.98 -3.85
C PRO A 24 5.82 -13.52 -3.89
N LEU A 25 4.87 -12.74 -3.34
CA LEU A 25 3.44 -13.04 -3.43
C LEU A 25 2.92 -12.70 -4.83
N ALA A 26 2.02 -13.55 -5.32
CA ALA A 26 1.18 -13.27 -6.47
C ALA A 26 0.24 -12.07 -6.16
N PRO A 27 -0.20 -11.33 -7.19
CA PRO A 27 -1.04 -10.14 -7.00
C PRO A 27 -2.36 -10.42 -6.27
N ASP A 28 -2.86 -11.65 -6.36
CA ASP A 28 -4.09 -12.15 -5.77
C ASP A 28 -3.87 -13.01 -4.51
N GLU A 29 -2.62 -13.21 -4.07
CA GLU A 29 -2.33 -13.91 -2.82
C GLU A 29 -2.56 -13.01 -1.61
N ASP A 30 -3.35 -13.49 -0.65
CA ASP A 30 -3.60 -12.80 0.61
C ASP A 30 -2.43 -12.98 1.59
N PHE A 31 -1.95 -11.88 2.15
CA PHE A 31 -0.84 -11.88 3.09
C PHE A 31 -1.10 -12.70 4.36
N PHE A 32 -2.30 -12.66 4.92
CA PHE A 32 -2.64 -13.36 6.16
C PHE A 32 -2.82 -14.87 5.92
N ASP A 33 -3.47 -15.24 4.81
CA ASP A 33 -3.59 -16.66 4.40
C ASP A 33 -2.21 -17.30 4.20
N CYS A 34 -1.26 -16.51 3.73
CA CYS A 34 0.13 -16.88 3.49
C CYS A 34 0.99 -17.04 4.77
N GLY A 35 0.42 -16.83 5.96
CA GLY A 35 1.11 -16.89 7.25
C GLY A 35 1.60 -15.53 7.75
N GLY A 36 1.03 -14.44 7.22
CA GLY A 36 1.23 -13.10 7.72
C GLY A 36 0.57 -12.85 9.06
N ASP A 37 1.19 -11.98 9.85
CA ASP A 37 0.69 -11.55 11.14
C ASP A 37 0.55 -10.01 11.17
N SER A 38 -0.17 -9.50 12.16
CA SER A 38 -0.42 -8.07 12.29
C SER A 38 0.84 -7.23 12.45
N VAL A 39 1.90 -7.77 13.06
CA VAL A 39 3.18 -7.04 13.23
C VAL A 39 3.89 -6.91 11.89
N ARG A 40 3.99 -8.01 11.13
CA ARG A 40 4.57 -7.99 9.79
C ARG A 40 3.75 -7.17 8.80
N ALA A 41 2.42 -7.20 8.91
CA ALA A 41 1.54 -6.37 8.10
C ALA A 41 1.82 -4.88 8.31
N VAL A 42 1.98 -4.45 9.56
CA VAL A 42 2.34 -3.06 9.90
C VAL A 42 3.74 -2.70 9.37
N ASP A 43 4.71 -3.61 9.46
CA ASP A 43 6.06 -3.40 8.91
C ASP A 43 6.05 -3.23 7.38
N VAL A 44 5.34 -4.10 6.67
CA VAL A 44 5.11 -3.97 5.22
C VAL A 44 4.44 -2.64 4.90
N LEU A 45 3.43 -2.23 5.68
CA LEU A 45 2.74 -0.95 5.48
C LEU A 45 3.69 0.24 5.59
N GLN A 46 4.58 0.24 6.57
CA GLN A 46 5.56 1.32 6.77
C GLN A 46 6.52 1.42 5.58
N GLN A 47 7.01 0.27 5.10
CA GLN A 47 7.86 0.24 3.91
C GLN A 47 7.11 0.68 2.64
N LEU A 48 5.83 0.33 2.50
CA LEU A 48 5.00 0.78 1.38
C LEU A 48 4.80 2.29 1.38
N ILE A 49 4.60 2.90 2.55
CA ILE A 49 4.45 4.36 2.67
C ILE A 49 5.76 5.06 2.30
N ASP A 50 6.91 4.50 2.67
CA ASP A 50 8.24 5.03 2.30
C ASP A 50 8.49 4.95 0.78
N VAL A 51 8.03 3.87 0.14
CA VAL A 51 8.20 3.66 -1.31
C VAL A 51 7.18 4.41 -2.16
N CYS A 52 5.91 4.47 -1.73
CA CYS A 52 4.80 5.11 -2.47
C CYS A 52 4.62 6.60 -2.14
N GLY A 53 5.00 7.04 -0.93
CA GLY A 53 4.64 8.35 -0.40
C GLY A 53 5.77 9.40 -0.53
N PRO A 54 5.47 10.64 -0.92
CA PRO A 54 6.41 11.74 -0.73
C PRO A 54 6.54 12.05 0.77
N PRO A 55 7.77 12.18 1.32
CA PRO A 55 7.96 12.41 2.74
C PRO A 55 7.32 13.74 3.18
N GLY A 56 6.48 13.69 4.22
CA GLY A 56 6.05 14.88 4.97
C GLY A 56 4.82 15.65 4.48
N THR A 57 3.85 15.01 3.82
CA THR A 57 2.60 15.68 3.37
C THR A 57 1.35 15.10 4.02
N GLU A 58 0.26 15.88 4.12
CA GLU A 58 -1.07 15.41 4.55
C GLU A 58 -1.55 14.19 3.75
N THR A 59 -1.12 14.08 2.49
CA THR A 59 -1.38 12.93 1.61
C THR A 59 -0.81 11.62 2.16
N ALA A 60 0.32 11.64 2.88
CA ALA A 60 0.93 10.44 3.45
C ALA A 60 0.12 9.87 4.63
N GLU A 61 -0.47 10.73 5.47
CA GLU A 61 -1.32 10.31 6.59
C GLU A 61 -2.67 9.76 6.09
N ALA A 62 -3.24 10.38 5.04
CA ALA A 62 -4.43 9.85 4.37
C ALA A 62 -4.15 8.47 3.73
N LEU A 63 -3.04 8.37 2.97
CA LEU A 63 -2.58 7.12 2.38
C LEU A 63 -2.38 6.03 3.44
N ARG A 64 -1.75 6.37 4.57
CA ARG A 64 -1.52 5.44 5.68
C ARG A 64 -2.81 4.89 6.25
N SER A 65 -3.81 5.75 6.49
CA SER A 65 -5.10 5.33 7.04
C SER A 65 -5.82 4.39 6.07
N THR A 66 -5.88 4.76 4.79
CA THR A 66 -6.51 3.91 3.76
C THR A 66 -5.78 2.59 3.54
N LEU A 67 -4.44 2.59 3.53
CA LEU A 67 -3.65 1.36 3.44
C LEU A 67 -3.90 0.45 4.65
N LEU A 68 -4.00 1.02 5.86
CA LEU A 68 -4.25 0.25 7.07
C LEU A 68 -5.65 -0.39 7.05
N GLU A 69 -6.67 0.33 6.59
CA GLU A 69 -8.00 -0.25 6.40
C GLU A 69 -7.98 -1.34 5.30
N THR A 70 -7.30 -1.05 4.18
CA THR A 70 -7.23 -1.96 3.02
C THR A 70 -6.48 -3.23 3.35
N ILE A 71 -5.35 -3.18 4.06
CA ILE A 71 -4.61 -4.40 4.40
C ILE A 71 -5.46 -5.33 5.27
N PHE A 72 -6.39 -4.83 6.09
CA PHE A 72 -7.30 -5.67 6.87
C PHE A 72 -8.52 -6.17 6.09
N GLU A 73 -8.91 -5.50 5.01
CA GLU A 73 -10.03 -5.90 4.14
C GLU A 73 -9.59 -6.81 2.98
N ASP A 74 -8.49 -6.44 2.32
CA ASP A 74 -7.91 -7.08 1.13
C ASP A 74 -6.38 -7.01 1.24
N ALA A 75 -5.79 -7.99 1.92
CA ALA A 75 -4.34 -8.04 2.17
C ALA A 75 -3.55 -8.54 0.95
N THR A 76 -4.07 -8.32 -0.26
CA THR A 76 -3.44 -8.75 -1.50
C THR A 76 -2.51 -7.65 -2.04
N PRO A 77 -1.41 -8.01 -2.73
CA PRO A 77 -0.57 -7.02 -3.38
C PRO A 77 -1.33 -6.14 -4.39
N ALA A 78 -2.31 -6.69 -5.09
CA ALA A 78 -3.13 -5.94 -6.03
C ALA A 78 -4.06 -4.93 -5.33
N GLY A 79 -4.63 -5.30 -4.18
CA GLY A 79 -5.46 -4.42 -3.35
C GLY A 79 -4.69 -3.18 -2.91
N LEU A 80 -3.53 -3.39 -2.29
CA LEU A 80 -2.67 -2.30 -1.83
C LEU A 80 -2.12 -1.46 -2.99
N ALA A 81 -1.80 -2.08 -4.13
CA ALA A 81 -1.32 -1.36 -5.30
C ALA A 81 -2.35 -0.39 -5.87
N LYS A 82 -3.65 -0.74 -5.83
CA LYS A 82 -4.74 0.16 -6.21
C LYS A 82 -4.75 1.40 -5.34
N VAL A 83 -4.54 1.25 -4.02
CA VAL A 83 -4.53 2.37 -3.06
C VAL A 83 -3.32 3.28 -3.30
N CYS A 84 -2.12 2.71 -3.45
CA CYS A 84 -0.92 3.49 -3.77
C CYS A 84 -1.11 4.28 -5.06
N LEU A 85 -1.64 3.68 -6.12
CA LEU A 85 -1.87 4.38 -7.38
C LEU A 85 -2.99 5.43 -7.30
N ALA A 86 -4.07 5.14 -6.57
CA ALA A 86 -5.14 6.10 -6.36
C ALA A 86 -4.63 7.37 -5.68
N HIS A 87 -3.66 7.25 -4.76
CA HIS A 87 -3.07 8.41 -4.07
C HIS A 87 -1.89 9.03 -4.83
N ALA A 88 -1.08 8.23 -5.53
CA ALA A 88 0.01 8.72 -6.38
C ALA A 88 -0.52 9.52 -7.59
N ALA A 89 -1.72 9.18 -8.08
CA ALA A 89 -2.39 9.89 -9.17
C ALA A 89 -3.12 11.17 -8.73
N VAL A 90 -3.12 11.52 -7.43
CA VAL A 90 -3.73 12.76 -6.93
C VAL A 90 -2.63 13.73 -6.49
N PRO A 91 -1.92 14.40 -7.42
CA PRO A 91 -1.22 15.62 -7.10
C PRO A 91 -2.26 16.74 -6.93
N GLY A 92 -2.84 16.84 -5.74
CA GLY A 92 -3.67 17.98 -5.34
C GLY A 92 -5.17 17.71 -5.32
N ALA A 93 -5.67 17.17 -4.21
CA ALA A 93 -6.94 17.65 -3.66
C ALA A 93 -6.63 18.94 -2.87
N ALA A 94 -6.35 20.03 -3.60
CA ALA A 94 -6.32 21.35 -3.00
C ALA A 94 -7.75 21.79 -2.66
N GLY A 95 -8.00 22.13 -1.40
CA GLY A 95 -8.96 23.16 -1.01
C GLY A 95 -10.16 22.70 -0.18
N GLY A 96 -10.21 23.14 1.08
CA GLY A 96 -11.50 23.33 1.76
C GLY A 96 -11.55 23.07 3.27
N GLY A 97 -10.58 23.52 4.07
CA GLY A 97 -10.83 23.68 5.51
C GLY A 97 -11.83 24.81 5.74
N PRO A 98 -12.91 24.62 6.53
CA PRO A 98 -13.93 25.65 6.71
C PRO A 98 -13.36 26.85 7.47
N SER A 99 -13.42 28.03 6.85
CA SER A 99 -13.22 29.31 7.54
C SER A 99 -14.47 29.61 8.38
N HIS A 100 -14.31 29.72 9.70
CA HIS A 100 -15.21 30.50 10.56
C HIS A 100 -14.38 31.23 11.63
#